data_AF-A0A178J9L3-F1
#
_entry.id   AF-A0A178J9L3-F1
#
_cell.length_a   1.000
_cell.length_b   1.000
_cell.length_c   1.000
_cell.angle_alpha   90.00
_cell.angle_beta   90.00
_cell.angle_gamma   90.00
#
_symmetry.space_group_name_H-M   'P 1'
#
loop_
_entity.id
_entity.type
_entity.pdbx_description
1 polymer ?
#
loop_
_entity_poly.entity_id
_entity_poly.type
_entity_poly.pdbx_seq_one_letter_code
_entity_poly.pdbx_strand_id
1 'polypeptide(L)'
;MSAKTMVLNIAYVLLISSLFIFSAVQLYQSLYRNAAGAHMSTLKPDNVSPKVNSTTYILAQRIEKFPIHGANDIETKASLLEWSKFFEPTALDYQNIIELRLTSAKLRPTWSPNYIELSKLYDKVGNLPKQQEMLQYAQLFGAVRQSTIIGQLDFSYSNWNTLTSESKIQAAIQLIEVANRPAYRKKLDSMITYSKGKDRMCNLLFFNDLHVGSCY
;
A
#
# COMPACT_ATOMS: atom_id res chain seq x y z
N MET A 1 8.22 -44.11 -41.36
CA MET A 1 8.06 -43.51 -40.02
C MET A 1 6.78 -44.07 -39.40
N SER A 2 6.83 -44.65 -38.21
CA SER A 2 5.64 -45.27 -37.60
C SER A 2 4.67 -44.18 -37.11
N ALA A 3 3.36 -44.43 -37.20
CA ALA A 3 2.34 -43.51 -36.65
C ALA A 3 2.64 -43.14 -35.19
N LYS A 4 3.19 -44.08 -34.40
CA LYS A 4 3.61 -43.86 -33.01
C LYS A 4 4.72 -42.79 -32.90
N THR A 5 5.73 -42.83 -33.78
CA THR A 5 6.81 -41.83 -33.79
C THR A 5 6.33 -40.45 -34.25
N MET A 6 5.35 -40.38 -35.13
CA MET A 6 4.75 -39.11 -35.56
C MET A 6 3.94 -38.45 -34.44
N VAL A 7 3.09 -39.22 -33.75
CA VAL A 7 2.31 -38.73 -32.60
C VAL A 7 3.23 -38.23 -31.48
N LEU A 8 4.31 -38.98 -31.20
CA LEU A 8 5.29 -38.60 -30.18
C LEU A 8 6.00 -37.27 -30.53
N ASN A 9 6.44 -37.11 -31.78
CA ASN A 9 7.09 -35.87 -32.23
C ASN A 9 6.13 -34.66 -32.16
N ILE A 10 4.87 -34.83 -32.56
CA ILE A 10 3.86 -33.76 -32.45
C ILE A 10 3.65 -33.38 -30.97
N ALA A 11 3.54 -34.36 -30.08
CA ALA A 11 3.39 -34.11 -28.65
C ALA A 11 4.60 -33.34 -28.07
N TYR A 12 5.83 -33.70 -28.46
CA TYR A 12 7.04 -32.97 -28.05
C TYR A 12 7.04 -31.52 -28.55
N VAL A 13 6.69 -31.28 -29.83
CA VAL A 13 6.64 -29.92 -30.39
C VAL A 13 5.59 -29.07 -29.68
N LEU A 14 4.40 -29.63 -29.37
CA LEU A 14 3.36 -28.93 -28.64
C LEU A 14 3.78 -28.59 -27.21
N LEU A 15 4.44 -29.53 -26.51
CA LEU A 15 4.94 -29.31 -25.15
C LEU A 15 6.05 -28.26 -25.11
N ILE A 16 6.98 -28.29 -26.05
CA ILE A 16 8.03 -27.27 -26.15
C ILE A 16 7.42 -25.90 -26.47
N SER A 17 6.46 -25.84 -27.41
CA SER A 17 5.78 -24.59 -27.77
C SER A 17 5.01 -24.00 -26.59
N SER A 18 4.31 -24.82 -25.80
CA SER A 18 3.58 -24.34 -24.63
C SER A 18 4.53 -23.81 -23.54
N LEU A 19 5.68 -24.47 -23.33
CA LEU A 19 6.74 -24.00 -22.44
C LEU A 19 7.31 -22.65 -22.89
N PHE A 20 7.55 -22.46 -24.18
CA PHE A 20 8.03 -21.18 -24.72
C PHE A 20 6.99 -20.06 -24.55
N ILE A 21 5.72 -20.33 -24.84
CA ILE A 21 4.63 -19.36 -24.65
C ILE A 21 4.51 -18.97 -23.18
N PHE A 22 4.50 -19.95 -22.27
CA PHE A 22 4.43 -19.69 -20.84
C PHE A 22 5.64 -18.88 -20.35
N SER A 23 6.84 -19.22 -20.80
CA SER A 23 8.07 -18.51 -20.46
C SER A 23 8.05 -17.06 -20.95
N ALA A 24 7.58 -16.81 -22.18
CA ALA A 24 7.43 -15.47 -22.73
C ALA A 24 6.42 -14.63 -21.91
N VAL A 25 5.30 -15.23 -21.50
CA VAL A 25 4.31 -14.58 -20.63
C VAL A 25 4.91 -14.24 -19.27
N GLN A 26 5.62 -15.17 -18.62
CA GLN A 26 6.25 -14.93 -17.32
C GLN A 26 7.33 -13.85 -17.39
N LEU A 27 8.14 -13.86 -18.45
CA LEU A 27 9.14 -12.83 -18.70
C LEU A 27 8.47 -11.45 -18.88
N TYR A 28 7.42 -11.37 -19.71
CA TYR A 28 6.65 -10.14 -19.91
C TYR A 28 6.10 -9.60 -18.58
N GLN A 29 5.43 -10.43 -17.79
CA GLN A 29 4.90 -10.01 -16.49
C GLN A 29 6.00 -9.55 -15.54
N SER A 30 7.11 -10.28 -15.48
CA SER A 30 8.25 -9.96 -14.60
C SER A 30 8.90 -8.63 -14.96
N LEU A 31 9.05 -8.33 -16.25
CA LEU A 31 9.56 -7.05 -16.73
C LEU A 31 8.68 -5.89 -16.27
N TYR A 32 7.35 -5.99 -16.45
CA TYR A 32 6.43 -4.92 -16.05
C TYR A 32 6.28 -4.80 -14.52
N ARG A 33 6.33 -5.91 -13.77
CA ARG A 33 6.39 -5.88 -12.29
C ARG A 33 7.62 -5.13 -11.81
N ASN A 34 8.79 -5.44 -12.40
CA ASN A 34 10.05 -4.78 -12.05
C ASN A 34 10.00 -3.29 -12.43
N ALA A 35 9.58 -2.97 -13.66
CA ALA A 35 9.42 -1.58 -14.11
C ALA A 35 8.47 -0.78 -13.21
N ALA A 36 7.35 -1.37 -12.79
CA ALA A 36 6.43 -0.75 -11.84
C ALA A 36 7.08 -0.53 -10.47
N GLY A 37 7.78 -1.53 -9.93
CA GLY A 37 8.50 -1.42 -8.66
C GLY A 37 9.59 -0.32 -8.70
N ALA A 38 10.40 -0.33 -9.76
CA ALA A 38 11.43 0.68 -9.98
C ALA A 38 10.81 2.08 -10.12
N HIS A 39 9.77 2.23 -10.92
CA HIS A 39 9.05 3.50 -11.08
C HIS A 39 8.49 4.00 -9.75
N MET A 40 7.75 3.16 -9.01
CA MET A 40 7.21 3.53 -7.68
C MET A 40 8.30 3.98 -6.69
N SER A 41 9.50 3.37 -6.74
CA SER A 41 10.61 3.77 -5.86
C SER A 41 11.17 5.17 -6.17
N THR A 42 10.92 5.69 -7.37
CA THR A 42 11.35 7.02 -7.81
C THR A 42 10.30 8.10 -7.59
N LEU A 43 9.05 7.71 -7.31
CA LEU A 43 7.95 8.65 -7.10
C LEU A 43 8.16 9.42 -5.80
N LYS A 44 8.05 10.74 -5.91
CA LYS A 44 8.16 11.70 -4.79
C LYS A 44 7.13 12.80 -4.98
N PRO A 45 6.62 13.40 -3.89
CA PRO A 45 5.68 14.53 -3.96
C PRO A 45 6.20 15.68 -4.82
N ASP A 46 7.51 15.92 -4.83
CA ASP A 46 8.12 17.06 -5.55
C ASP A 46 8.31 16.80 -7.06
N ASN A 47 8.13 15.55 -7.51
CA ASN A 47 8.36 15.13 -8.90
C ASN A 47 7.07 15.07 -9.73
N VAL A 48 6.12 15.97 -9.49
CA VAL A 48 4.87 16.03 -10.24
C VAL A 48 5.14 16.53 -11.66
N SER A 49 5.00 15.67 -12.65
CA SER A 49 5.00 16.07 -14.06
C SER A 49 3.98 15.25 -14.87
N PRO A 50 3.41 15.82 -15.95
CA PRO A 50 2.48 15.09 -16.82
C PRO A 50 3.08 13.79 -17.37
N LYS A 51 4.39 13.77 -17.65
CA LYS A 51 5.11 12.59 -18.13
C LYS A 51 5.24 11.50 -17.06
N VAL A 52 5.47 11.88 -15.80
CA VAL A 52 5.51 10.93 -14.69
C VAL A 52 4.11 10.37 -14.42
N ASN A 53 3.07 11.20 -14.45
CA ASN A 53 1.70 10.73 -14.30
C ASN A 53 1.29 9.77 -15.43
N SER A 54 1.57 10.13 -16.69
CA SER A 54 1.24 9.25 -17.83
C SER A 54 1.97 7.91 -17.77
N THR A 55 3.24 7.90 -17.38
CA THR A 55 4.01 6.66 -17.15
C THR A 55 3.39 5.81 -16.04
N THR A 56 2.99 6.45 -14.94
CA THR A 56 2.31 5.80 -13.80
C THR A 56 1.02 5.12 -14.25
N TYR A 57 0.19 5.83 -15.00
CA TYR A 57 -1.06 5.30 -15.53
C TYR A 57 -0.83 4.17 -16.54
N ILE A 58 0.12 4.32 -17.47
CA ILE A 58 0.49 3.27 -18.44
C ILE A 58 0.90 1.98 -17.72
N LEU A 59 1.74 2.07 -16.68
CA LEU A 59 2.15 0.90 -15.92
C LEU A 59 0.96 0.23 -15.21
N ALA A 60 0.04 1.01 -14.63
CA ALA A 60 -1.18 0.47 -14.02
C ALA A 60 -2.05 -0.28 -15.04
N GLN A 61 -2.23 0.30 -16.23
CA GLN A 61 -2.97 -0.31 -17.34
C GLN A 61 -2.29 -1.57 -17.90
N ARG A 62 -0.95 -1.63 -17.88
CA ARG A 62 -0.20 -2.82 -18.32
C ARG A 62 -0.34 -3.97 -17.36
N ILE A 63 -0.31 -3.70 -16.05
CA ILE A 63 -0.52 -4.71 -15.02
C ILE A 63 -1.91 -5.31 -15.10
N GLU A 64 -2.94 -4.52 -15.41
CA GLU A 64 -4.32 -4.98 -15.63
C GLU A 64 -4.49 -5.93 -16.82
N LYS A 65 -3.55 -5.92 -17.77
CA LYS A 65 -3.59 -6.81 -18.94
C LYS A 65 -2.81 -8.10 -18.76
N PHE A 66 -2.28 -8.38 -17.57
CA PHE A 66 -1.60 -9.64 -17.32
C PHE A 66 -2.59 -10.82 -17.43
N PRO A 67 -2.22 -11.92 -18.11
CA PRO A 67 -3.11 -13.09 -18.23
C PRO A 67 -3.34 -13.81 -16.89
N ILE A 68 -2.42 -13.63 -15.93
CA ILE A 68 -2.50 -14.19 -14.58
C ILE A 68 -2.11 -13.07 -13.61
N HIS A 69 -3.05 -12.62 -12.79
CA HIS A 69 -2.78 -11.63 -11.74
C HIS A 69 -2.69 -12.30 -10.37
N GLY A 70 -1.62 -12.03 -9.65
CA GLY A 70 -1.57 -12.28 -8.21
C GLY A 70 -2.08 -11.09 -7.41
N ALA A 71 -2.32 -11.29 -6.12
CA ALA A 71 -2.66 -10.21 -5.18
C ALA A 71 -1.65 -9.05 -5.19
N ASN A 72 -0.36 -9.35 -5.38
CA ASN A 72 0.69 -8.33 -5.49
C ASN A 72 0.51 -7.42 -6.73
N ASP A 73 0.04 -7.98 -7.84
CA ASP A 73 -0.20 -7.20 -9.07
C ASP A 73 -1.35 -6.22 -8.85
N ILE A 74 -2.41 -6.69 -8.19
CA ILE A 74 -3.57 -5.87 -7.84
C ILE A 74 -3.17 -4.74 -6.89
N GLU A 75 -2.37 -5.03 -5.86
CA GLU A 75 -1.83 -4.00 -4.96
C GLU A 75 -0.93 -3.00 -5.67
N THR A 76 -0.08 -3.47 -6.59
CA THR A 76 0.80 -2.59 -7.36
C THR A 76 -0.01 -1.67 -8.26
N LYS A 77 -1.04 -2.20 -8.94
CA LYS A 77 -2.00 -1.39 -9.71
C LYS A 77 -2.67 -0.34 -8.82
N ALA A 78 -3.20 -0.74 -7.66
CA ALA A 78 -3.85 0.18 -6.74
C ALA A 78 -2.89 1.31 -6.30
N SER A 79 -1.67 0.98 -5.89
CA SER A 79 -0.65 1.97 -5.52
C SER A 79 -0.30 2.94 -6.66
N LEU A 80 -0.18 2.45 -7.90
CA LEU A 80 0.06 3.32 -9.06
C LEU A 80 -1.13 4.26 -9.32
N LEU A 81 -2.37 3.77 -9.18
CA LEU A 81 -3.56 4.61 -9.33
C LEU A 81 -3.69 5.64 -8.19
N GLU A 82 -3.28 5.31 -6.97
CA GLU A 82 -3.19 6.28 -5.86
C GLU A 82 -2.21 7.41 -6.18
N TRP A 83 -1.03 7.08 -6.73
CA TRP A 83 -0.08 8.09 -7.20
C TRP A 83 -0.61 8.92 -8.37
N SER A 84 -1.28 8.28 -9.33
CA SER A 84 -1.89 8.99 -10.45
C SER A 84 -2.96 9.97 -9.97
N LYS A 85 -3.78 9.56 -8.99
CA LYS A 85 -4.75 10.43 -8.33
C LYS A 85 -4.09 11.55 -7.53
N PHE A 86 -2.96 11.29 -6.88
CA PHE A 86 -2.20 12.35 -6.20
C PHE A 86 -1.72 13.42 -7.19
N PHE A 87 -1.24 13.02 -8.37
CA PHE A 87 -0.79 13.95 -9.41
C PHE A 87 -1.96 14.67 -10.11
N GLU A 88 -3.09 14.00 -10.27
CA GLU A 88 -4.28 14.54 -10.92
C GLU A 88 -5.55 14.17 -10.12
N PRO A 89 -5.93 14.99 -9.12
CA PRO A 89 -6.99 14.67 -8.16
C PRO A 89 -8.36 14.37 -8.77
N THR A 90 -8.63 14.91 -9.97
CA THR A 90 -9.90 14.80 -10.69
C THR A 90 -9.99 13.57 -11.59
N ALA A 91 -8.88 12.87 -11.88
CA ALA A 91 -8.83 11.85 -12.93
C ALA A 91 -9.41 10.49 -12.50
N LEU A 92 -9.42 10.16 -11.21
CA LEU A 92 -9.74 8.81 -10.72
C LEU A 92 -10.58 8.86 -9.45
N ASP A 93 -11.58 7.97 -9.33
CA ASP A 93 -12.35 7.78 -8.10
C ASP A 93 -11.59 6.90 -7.09
N TYR A 94 -11.66 7.25 -5.80
CA TYR A 94 -11.14 6.42 -4.72
C TYR A 94 -11.87 5.08 -4.64
N GLN A 95 -13.13 5.01 -5.05
CA GLN A 95 -13.91 3.77 -4.99
C GLN A 95 -13.28 2.63 -5.81
N ASN A 96 -12.79 2.92 -7.03
CA ASN A 96 -12.09 1.95 -7.87
C ASN A 96 -10.81 1.42 -7.19
N ILE A 97 -10.08 2.29 -6.50
CA ILE A 97 -8.84 1.91 -5.78
C ILE A 97 -9.20 1.03 -4.57
N ILE A 98 -10.26 1.38 -3.83
CA ILE A 98 -10.77 0.60 -2.71
C ILE A 98 -11.15 -0.81 -3.18
N GLU A 99 -11.86 -0.95 -4.31
CA GLU A 99 -12.26 -2.25 -4.86
C GLU A 99 -11.07 -3.13 -5.25
N LEU A 100 -10.02 -2.55 -5.83
CA LEU A 100 -8.77 -3.26 -6.11
C LEU A 100 -8.13 -3.76 -4.81
N ARG A 101 -8.01 -2.89 -3.80
CA ARG A 101 -7.45 -3.25 -2.50
C ARG A 101 -8.27 -4.32 -1.78
N LEU A 102 -9.60 -4.25 -1.85
CA LEU A 102 -10.49 -5.29 -1.32
C LEU A 102 -10.33 -6.62 -2.06
N THR A 103 -10.14 -6.58 -3.38
CA THR A 103 -9.86 -7.78 -4.18
C THR A 103 -8.52 -8.40 -3.77
N SER A 104 -7.48 -7.59 -3.53
CA SER A 104 -6.23 -8.10 -2.97
C SER A 104 -6.42 -8.70 -1.57
N ALA A 105 -7.21 -8.07 -0.70
CA ALA A 105 -7.51 -8.58 0.64
C ALA A 105 -8.18 -9.96 0.58
N LYS A 106 -9.09 -10.20 -0.38
CA LYS A 106 -9.69 -11.53 -0.58
C LYS A 106 -8.67 -12.60 -0.95
N LEU A 107 -7.65 -12.24 -1.73
CA LEU A 107 -6.59 -13.17 -2.14
C LEU A 107 -5.51 -13.36 -1.06
N ARG A 108 -5.27 -12.36 -0.21
CA ARG A 108 -4.31 -12.39 0.89
C ARG A 108 -4.90 -11.78 2.17
N PRO A 109 -5.82 -12.50 2.85
CA PRO A 109 -6.56 -11.95 3.99
C PRO A 109 -5.71 -11.65 5.22
N THR A 110 -4.50 -12.21 5.32
CA THR A 110 -3.59 -11.98 6.45
C THR A 110 -2.52 -10.91 6.14
N TRP A 111 -2.60 -10.25 4.99
CA TRP A 111 -1.61 -9.25 4.60
C TRP A 111 -1.95 -7.86 5.16
N SER A 112 -1.46 -7.61 6.38
CA SER A 112 -1.75 -6.39 7.14
C SER A 112 -1.50 -5.05 6.40
N PRO A 113 -0.47 -4.88 5.56
CA PRO A 113 -0.21 -3.60 4.89
C PRO A 113 -1.36 -3.15 3.99
N ASN A 114 -2.06 -4.07 3.34
CA ASN A 114 -3.20 -3.73 2.49
C ASN A 114 -4.36 -3.13 3.29
N TYR A 115 -4.57 -3.59 4.53
CA TYR A 115 -5.58 -3.00 5.42
C TYR A 115 -5.18 -1.60 5.92
N ILE A 116 -3.88 -1.32 6.08
CA ILE A 116 -3.41 0.04 6.37
C ILE A 116 -3.71 1.00 5.21
N GLU A 117 -3.47 0.58 3.97
CA GLU A 117 -3.81 1.42 2.81
C GLU A 117 -5.32 1.58 2.64
N LEU A 118 -6.12 0.51 2.87
CA LEU A 118 -7.59 0.62 2.90
C LEU A 118 -8.08 1.60 3.97
N SER A 119 -7.48 1.58 5.17
CA SER A 119 -7.81 2.53 6.23
C SER A 119 -7.61 3.98 5.78
N LYS A 120 -6.45 4.29 5.17
CA LYS A 120 -6.18 5.63 4.64
C LYS A 120 -7.17 6.02 3.54
N LEU A 121 -7.54 5.11 2.65
CA LEU A 121 -8.54 5.37 1.60
C LEU A 121 -9.92 5.67 2.21
N TYR A 122 -10.32 4.95 3.25
CA TYR A 122 -11.57 5.22 3.96
C TYR A 122 -11.57 6.57 4.71
N ASP A 123 -10.42 7.05 5.22
CA ASP A 123 -10.30 8.44 5.71
C ASP A 123 -10.57 9.44 4.59
N LYS A 124 -10.02 9.20 3.39
CA LYS A 124 -10.19 10.12 2.23
C LYS A 124 -11.63 10.22 1.75
N VAL A 125 -12.43 9.16 1.88
CA VAL A 125 -13.86 9.16 1.54
C VAL A 125 -14.76 9.44 2.74
N GLY A 126 -14.21 9.78 3.91
CA GLY A 126 -14.98 10.15 5.10
C GLY A 126 -15.74 8.99 5.77
N ASN A 127 -15.33 7.74 5.55
CA ASN A 127 -15.96 6.56 6.12
C ASN A 127 -15.21 6.07 7.38
N LEU A 128 -15.43 6.78 8.49
CA LEU A 128 -14.76 6.51 9.77
C LEU A 128 -14.98 5.06 10.29
N PRO A 129 -16.21 4.48 10.25
CA PRO A 129 -16.40 3.10 10.70
C PRO A 129 -15.57 2.09 9.92
N LYS A 130 -15.50 2.23 8.59
CA LYS A 130 -14.66 1.35 7.76
C LYS A 130 -13.17 1.61 7.97
N GLN A 131 -12.76 2.85 8.15
CA GLN A 131 -11.38 3.18 8.49
C GLN A 131 -10.92 2.44 9.75
N GLN A 132 -11.75 2.46 10.80
CA GLN A 132 -11.48 1.77 12.07
C GLN A 132 -11.47 0.25 11.90
N GLU A 133 -12.45 -0.32 11.18
CA GLU A 133 -12.50 -1.76 10.89
C GLU A 133 -11.20 -2.25 10.20
N MET A 134 -10.70 -1.49 9.23
CA MET A 134 -9.47 -1.85 8.53
C MET A 134 -8.24 -1.77 9.44
N LEU A 135 -8.17 -0.81 10.37
CA LEU A 135 -7.09 -0.76 11.36
C LEU A 135 -7.13 -1.95 12.31
N GLN A 136 -8.33 -2.39 12.71
CA GLN A 136 -8.49 -3.59 13.53
C GLN A 136 -7.96 -4.84 12.80
N TYR A 137 -8.26 -5.02 11.50
CA TYR A 137 -7.65 -6.10 10.72
C TYR A 137 -6.14 -5.96 10.59
N ALA A 138 -5.62 -4.75 10.40
CA ALA A 138 -4.18 -4.52 10.33
C ALA A 138 -3.47 -4.87 11.64
N GLN A 139 -4.10 -4.57 12.79
CA GLN A 139 -3.63 -5.00 14.10
C GLN A 139 -3.71 -6.51 14.27
N LEU A 140 -4.84 -7.13 13.92
CA LEU A 140 -5.03 -8.58 14.03
C LEU A 140 -3.94 -9.38 13.31
N PHE A 141 -3.62 -8.99 12.07
CA PHE A 141 -2.66 -9.73 11.24
C PHE A 141 -1.23 -9.18 11.28
N GLY A 142 -1.00 -8.06 11.96
CA GLY A 142 0.27 -7.34 11.90
C GLY A 142 0.52 -6.35 13.04
N ALA A 143 0.12 -6.68 14.27
CA ALA A 143 0.21 -5.80 15.44
C ALA A 143 1.59 -5.15 15.65
N VAL A 144 2.67 -5.92 15.43
CA VAL A 144 4.05 -5.45 15.64
C VAL A 144 4.68 -4.78 14.42
N ARG A 145 3.96 -4.71 13.29
CA ARG A 145 4.50 -4.06 12.08
C ARG A 145 4.50 -2.55 12.27
N GLN A 146 5.60 -1.92 11.87
CA GLN A 146 5.75 -0.47 12.03
C GLN A 146 4.62 0.33 11.36
N SER A 147 4.18 -0.07 10.16
CA SER A 147 3.08 0.60 9.46
C SER A 147 1.77 0.53 10.22
N THR A 148 1.52 -0.58 10.93
CA THR A 148 0.33 -0.77 11.76
C THR A 148 0.35 0.14 12.97
N ILE A 149 1.46 0.15 13.70
CA ILE A 149 1.64 1.00 14.88
C ILE A 149 1.52 2.48 14.49
N ILE A 150 2.21 2.91 13.43
CA ILE A 150 2.19 4.29 12.96
C ILE A 150 0.79 4.69 12.46
N GLY A 151 0.11 3.81 11.72
CA GLY A 151 -1.26 4.06 11.26
C GLY A 151 -2.26 4.17 12.41
N GLN A 152 -2.11 3.33 13.45
CA GLN A 152 -2.94 3.41 14.64
C GLN A 152 -2.71 4.72 15.41
N LEU A 153 -1.46 5.16 15.57
CA LEU A 153 -1.15 6.43 16.20
C LEU A 153 -1.79 7.60 15.44
N ASP A 154 -1.59 7.66 14.12
CA ASP A 154 -2.18 8.71 13.30
C ASP A 154 -3.71 8.74 13.42
N PHE A 155 -4.36 7.58 13.33
CA PHE A 155 -5.80 7.45 13.53
C PHE A 155 -6.23 7.98 14.90
N SER A 156 -5.55 7.55 15.97
CA SER A 156 -5.94 7.90 17.33
C SER A 156 -5.82 9.40 17.59
N TYR A 157 -4.75 10.03 17.12
CA TYR A 157 -4.53 11.47 17.33
C TYR A 157 -5.34 12.34 16.37
N SER A 158 -5.62 11.86 15.15
CA SER A 158 -6.50 12.53 14.20
C SER A 158 -7.96 12.49 14.64
N ASN A 159 -8.37 11.44 15.36
CA ASN A 159 -9.74 11.26 15.86
C ASN A 159 -9.84 11.40 17.38
N TRP A 160 -8.95 12.19 17.99
CA TRP A 160 -8.80 12.29 19.45
C TRP A 160 -10.12 12.50 20.20
N ASN A 161 -10.98 13.37 19.69
CA ASN A 161 -12.23 13.73 20.38
C ASN A 161 -13.26 12.60 20.41
N THR A 162 -13.20 11.63 19.49
CA THR A 162 -14.12 10.49 19.43
C THR A 162 -13.65 9.30 20.25
N LEU A 163 -12.42 9.35 20.78
CA LEU A 163 -11.84 8.27 21.57
C LEU A 163 -12.24 8.32 23.04
N THR A 164 -12.34 7.13 23.65
CA THR A 164 -12.47 6.96 25.09
C THR A 164 -11.22 7.43 25.83
N SER A 165 -11.35 7.80 27.11
CA SER A 165 -10.21 8.19 27.95
C SER A 165 -9.13 7.11 28.00
N GLU A 166 -9.53 5.83 28.09
CA GLU A 166 -8.60 4.70 28.07
C GLU A 166 -7.83 4.63 26.74
N SER A 167 -8.51 4.76 25.60
CA SER A 167 -7.87 4.74 24.29
C SER A 167 -6.89 5.91 24.10
N LYS A 168 -7.22 7.08 24.66
CA LYS A 168 -6.33 8.26 24.67
C LYS A 168 -5.06 7.99 25.48
N ILE A 169 -5.18 7.40 26.66
CA ILE A 169 -4.05 7.03 27.52
C ILE A 169 -3.15 6.02 26.78
N GLN A 170 -3.75 4.98 26.19
CA GLN A 170 -3.00 3.98 25.43
C GLN A 170 -2.27 4.58 24.22
N ALA A 171 -2.91 5.48 23.48
CA ALA A 171 -2.28 6.19 22.37
C ALA A 171 -1.10 7.07 22.83
N ALA A 172 -1.24 7.73 23.99
CA ALA A 172 -0.19 8.55 24.59
C ALA A 172 1.04 7.72 25.00
N ILE A 173 0.82 6.61 25.69
CA ILE A 173 1.89 5.66 26.06
C ILE A 173 2.58 5.14 24.80
N GLN A 174 1.81 4.68 23.81
CA GLN A 174 2.35 4.14 22.57
C GLN A 174 3.16 5.19 21.79
N LEU A 175 2.74 6.46 21.75
CA LEU A 175 3.49 7.52 21.08
C LEU A 175 4.86 7.74 21.74
N ILE A 176 4.90 7.81 23.07
CA ILE A 176 6.13 7.98 23.85
C ILE A 176 7.08 6.80 23.62
N GLU A 177 6.55 5.57 23.66
CA GLU A 177 7.34 4.37 23.39
C GLU A 177 7.92 4.34 21.97
N VAL A 178 7.13 4.74 20.98
CA VAL A 178 7.55 4.76 19.57
C VAL A 178 8.59 5.86 19.31
N ALA A 179 8.39 7.05 19.89
CA ALA A 179 9.32 8.18 19.75
C ALA A 179 10.71 7.87 20.33
N ASN A 180 10.78 7.09 21.41
CA ASN A 180 12.03 6.64 22.00
C ASN A 180 12.79 5.60 21.16
N ARG A 181 12.18 4.99 20.14
CA ARG A 181 12.80 3.94 19.34
C ARG A 181 13.41 4.51 18.05
N PRO A 182 14.75 4.46 17.87
CA PRO A 182 15.41 5.01 16.67
C PRO A 182 14.88 4.45 15.35
N ALA A 183 14.48 3.18 15.34
CA ALA A 183 13.95 2.49 14.16
C ALA A 183 12.64 3.09 13.61
N TYR A 184 11.93 3.90 14.41
CA TYR A 184 10.67 4.53 14.02
C TYR A 184 10.83 5.99 13.60
N ARG A 185 11.96 6.64 13.91
CA ARG A 185 12.14 8.10 13.75
C ARG A 185 11.67 8.63 12.40
N LYS A 186 12.18 8.11 11.29
CA LYS A 186 11.81 8.58 9.94
C LYS A 186 10.32 8.44 9.62
N LYS A 187 9.69 7.35 10.04
CA LYS A 187 8.27 7.10 9.78
C LYS A 187 7.38 7.92 10.69
N LEU A 188 7.76 8.06 11.96
CA LEU A 188 7.07 8.90 12.93
C LEU A 188 7.12 10.36 12.51
N ASP A 189 8.29 10.85 12.12
CA ASP A 189 8.52 12.20 11.61
C ASP A 189 7.60 12.49 10.41
N SER A 190 7.65 11.63 9.39
CA SER A 190 6.79 11.73 8.22
C SER A 190 5.30 11.66 8.55
N MET A 191 4.88 10.81 9.49
CA MET A 191 3.48 10.71 9.89
C MET A 191 3.01 11.99 10.59
N ILE A 192 3.76 12.49 11.57
CA ILE A 192 3.42 13.71 12.31
C ILE A 192 3.35 14.92 11.37
N THR A 193 4.25 15.03 10.39
CA THR A 193 4.26 16.12 9.38
C THR A 193 2.92 16.26 8.67
N TYR A 194 2.25 15.15 8.34
CA TYR A 194 1.03 15.13 7.53
C TYR A 194 -0.24 14.79 8.32
N SER A 195 -0.13 14.57 9.64
CA SER A 195 -1.26 14.16 10.48
C SER A 195 -2.15 15.34 10.86
N LYS A 196 -3.47 15.13 10.88
CA LYS A 196 -4.44 16.07 11.47
C LYS A 196 -4.25 16.20 12.99
N GLY A 197 -3.61 15.21 13.62
CA GLY A 197 -3.31 15.16 15.04
C GLY A 197 -1.96 15.79 15.43
N LYS A 198 -1.25 16.43 14.50
CA LYS A 198 0.13 16.95 14.67
C LYS A 198 0.33 17.69 16.00
N ASP A 199 -0.43 18.75 16.25
CA ASP A 199 -0.20 19.62 17.41
C ASP A 199 -0.33 18.86 18.73
N ARG A 200 -1.27 17.91 18.81
CA ARG A 200 -1.45 17.08 20.01
C ARG A 200 -0.27 16.14 20.24
N MET A 201 0.21 15.51 19.16
CA MET A 201 1.39 14.66 19.23
C MET A 201 2.62 15.47 19.65
N CYS A 202 2.85 16.62 19.01
CA CYS A 202 3.99 17.48 19.32
C CYS A 202 3.95 18.04 20.74
N ASN A 203 2.78 18.48 21.23
CA ASN A 203 2.64 18.94 22.61
C ASN A 203 2.95 17.84 23.63
N LEU A 204 2.49 16.60 23.39
CA LEU A 204 2.80 15.49 24.27
C LEU A 204 4.29 15.14 24.23
N LEU A 205 4.90 15.09 23.04
CA LEU A 205 6.31 14.79 22.88
C LEU A 205 7.18 15.87 23.55
N PHE A 206 6.86 17.14 23.32
CA PHE A 206 7.52 18.27 23.97
C PHE A 206 7.42 18.21 25.50
N PHE A 207 6.23 17.92 26.04
CA PHE A 207 6.03 17.76 27.49
C PHE A 207 6.89 16.65 28.10
N ASN A 208 7.22 15.61 27.33
CA ASN A 208 8.06 14.49 27.76
C ASN A 208 9.53 14.63 27.32
N ASP A 209 9.96 15.82 26.89
CA ASP A 209 11.33 16.09 26.42
C ASP A 209 11.80 15.15 25.29
N LEU A 210 10.87 14.80 24.38
CA LEU A 210 11.14 13.96 23.22
C LEU A 210 11.20 14.80 21.95
N HIS A 211 12.37 14.84 21.32
CA HIS A 211 12.58 15.60 20.09
C HIS A 211 12.29 14.77 18.84
N VAL A 212 11.29 15.21 18.06
CA VAL A 212 10.99 14.70 16.71
C VAL A 212 11.05 15.87 15.74
N GLY A 213 11.73 15.70 14.60
CA GLY A 213 12.05 16.77 13.67
C GLY A 213 10.82 17.57 13.22
N SER A 214 9.72 16.90 12.91
CA SER A 214 8.48 17.50 12.42
C SER A 214 7.71 18.35 13.43
N CYS A 215 8.13 18.36 14.71
CA CYS A 215 7.56 19.19 15.76
C CYS A 215 8.29 20.54 15.98
N TYR A 216 9.34 20.81 15.19
CA TYR A 216 10.13 22.05 15.19
C TYR A 216 10.18 22.66 13.78
#